data_AF-A0A6A5URN2-F1
#
_entry.id   AF-A0A6A5URN2-F1
#
_cell.length_a   1.000
_cell.length_b   1.000
_cell.length_c   1.000
_cell.angle_alpha   90.00
_cell.angle_beta   90.00
_cell.angle_gamma   90.00
#
_symmetry.space_group_name_H-M   'P 1'
#
loop_
_entity.id
_entity.type
_entity.pdbx_description
1 polymer ?
#
loop_
_entity_poly.entity_id
_entity_poly.type
_entity_poly.pdbx_seq_one_letter_code
_entity_poly.pdbx_strand_id
1 'polypeptide(L)'
;EARASLAELAEEFSCTLKCVRATLKRYQQTGSNASRARLGRPPTLTRREERSLWRQARKSAKIQYRELIKEASLSKTICHKTAYRALK
;
A
#
# COMPACT_ATOMS: atom_id res chain seq x y z
N GLU A 1 34.19 -14.60 -12.67
CA GLU A 1 33.09 -14.25 -11.76
C GLU A 1 33.69 -14.00 -10.38
N ALA A 2 33.45 -12.84 -9.77
CA ALA A 2 33.94 -12.57 -8.41
C ALA A 2 33.25 -13.54 -7.44
N ARG A 3 34.03 -14.45 -6.83
CA ARG A 3 33.54 -15.44 -5.84
C ARG A 3 33.96 -15.02 -4.44
N ALA A 4 33.58 -13.80 -4.04
CA ALA A 4 33.77 -13.35 -2.66
C ALA A 4 32.87 -14.16 -1.72
N SER A 5 33.40 -14.56 -0.57
CA SER A 5 32.61 -15.24 0.45
C SER A 5 31.63 -14.26 1.11
N LEU A 6 30.50 -14.77 1.65
CA LEU A 6 29.54 -13.89 2.35
C LEU A 6 30.16 -13.20 3.58
N ALA A 7 31.20 -13.80 4.17
CA ALA A 7 31.94 -13.25 5.30
C ALA A 7 32.82 -12.08 4.88
N GLU A 8 33.58 -12.23 3.79
CA GLU A 8 34.38 -11.15 3.19
C GLU A 8 33.49 -9.95 2.84
N LEU A 9 32.32 -10.18 2.23
CA LEU A 9 31.38 -9.10 1.93
C LEU A 9 30.84 -8.41 3.20
N ALA A 10 30.58 -9.16 4.25
CA ALA A 10 30.09 -8.58 5.51
C ALA A 10 31.14 -7.68 6.16
N GLU A 11 32.41 -8.10 6.13
CA GLU A 11 33.55 -7.34 6.61
C GLU A 11 33.81 -6.10 5.75
N GLU A 12 33.90 -6.26 4.44
CA GLU A 12 34.12 -5.18 3.46
C GLU A 12 33.06 -4.07 3.58
N PHE A 13 31.77 -4.46 3.66
CA PHE A 13 30.66 -3.52 3.77
C PHE A 13 30.30 -3.14 5.22
N SER A 14 31.11 -3.56 6.20
CA SER A 14 30.90 -3.28 7.64
C SER A 14 29.46 -3.54 8.09
N CYS A 15 28.90 -4.67 7.69
CA CYS A 15 27.50 -5.00 7.92
C CYS A 15 27.35 -6.44 8.43
N THR A 16 26.17 -6.76 8.95
CA THR A 16 25.92 -8.12 9.44
C THR A 16 25.75 -9.12 8.30
N LEU A 17 26.19 -10.36 8.48
CA LEU A 17 25.91 -11.47 7.55
C LEU A 17 24.41 -11.59 7.19
N LYS A 18 23.54 -11.27 8.15
CA LYS A 18 22.08 -11.23 7.95
C LYS A 18 21.68 -10.16 6.92
N CYS A 19 22.31 -8.99 6.95
CA CYS A 19 22.10 -7.93 5.98
C CYS A 19 22.49 -8.38 4.57
N VAL A 20 23.70 -8.93 4.41
CA VAL A 20 24.19 -9.44 3.11
C VAL A 20 23.23 -10.50 2.54
N ARG A 21 22.85 -11.50 3.35
CA ARG A 21 21.89 -12.54 2.95
C ARG A 21 20.52 -11.96 2.56
N ALA A 22 19.99 -11.01 3.32
CA ALA A 22 18.71 -10.39 3.03
C ALA A 22 18.74 -9.56 1.73
N THR A 23 19.85 -8.86 1.48
CA THR A 23 20.06 -8.07 0.26
C THR A 23 20.19 -8.97 -0.97
N LEU A 24 20.97 -10.05 -0.89
CA LEU A 24 21.08 -11.03 -1.96
C LEU A 24 19.75 -11.72 -2.26
N LYS A 25 19.02 -12.14 -1.21
CA LYS A 25 17.67 -12.72 -1.36
C LYS A 25 16.72 -11.73 -2.04
N ARG A 26 16.77 -10.46 -1.67
CA ARG A 26 15.97 -9.40 -2.30
C ARG A 26 16.33 -9.26 -3.78
N TYR A 27 17.62 -9.19 -4.10
CA TYR A 27 18.10 -9.07 -5.48
C TYR A 27 17.67 -10.27 -6.33
N GLN A 28 17.78 -11.50 -5.81
CA GLN A 28 17.30 -12.70 -6.50
C GLN A 28 15.79 -12.69 -6.76
N GLN A 29 15.00 -12.13 -5.84
CA GLN A 29 13.54 -12.11 -5.95
C GLN A 29 12.99 -10.97 -6.83
N THR A 30 13.62 -9.79 -6.79
CA THR A 30 13.08 -8.58 -7.45
C THR A 30 14.00 -7.99 -8.51
N GLY A 31 15.21 -8.54 -8.71
CA GLY A 31 16.23 -7.97 -9.60
C GLY A 31 16.79 -6.62 -9.13
N SER A 32 16.53 -6.23 -7.87
CA SER A 32 16.89 -4.92 -7.33
C SER A 32 17.34 -5.02 -5.88
N ASN A 33 18.35 -4.23 -5.51
CA ASN A 33 18.82 -4.08 -4.14
C ASN A 33 18.05 -2.98 -3.37
N ALA A 34 17.23 -2.18 -4.06
CA ALA A 34 16.50 -1.06 -3.47
C ALA A 34 15.56 -1.53 -2.36
N SER A 35 15.47 -0.75 -1.28
CA SER A 35 14.53 -1.03 -0.19
C SER A 35 13.09 -0.85 -0.67
N ARG A 36 12.23 -1.84 -0.38
CA ARG A 36 10.81 -1.77 -0.73
C ARG A 36 10.12 -0.68 0.09
N ALA A 37 9.17 0.01 -0.53
CA ALA A 37 8.28 0.91 0.18
C ALA A 37 7.57 0.16 1.32
N ARG A 38 7.40 0.84 2.46
CA ARG A 38 6.70 0.27 3.59
C ARG A 38 5.24 0.06 3.21
N LEU A 39 4.72 -1.15 3.46
CA LEU A 39 3.30 -1.45 3.33
C LEU A 39 2.59 -0.67 4.45
N GLY A 40 2.13 0.53 4.14
CA GLY A 40 1.39 1.36 5.08
C GLY A 40 0.07 0.70 5.51
N ARG A 41 -0.77 1.46 6.23
CA ARG A 41 -2.09 0.98 6.63
C ARG A 41 -2.94 0.65 5.38
N PRO A 42 -3.62 -0.50 5.33
CA PRO A 42 -4.55 -0.79 4.25
C PRO A 42 -5.67 0.26 4.19
N PRO A 43 -6.19 0.56 2.99
CA PRO A 43 -7.27 1.53 2.83
C PRO A 43 -8.52 1.08 3.60
N THR A 44 -9.24 2.06 4.16
CA THR A 44 -10.49 1.80 4.91
C THR A 44 -11.60 1.26 4.02
N LEU A 45 -11.59 1.65 2.75
CA LEU A 45 -12.57 1.23 1.75
C LEU A 45 -11.92 0.27 0.76
N THR A 46 -12.70 -0.71 0.33
CA THR A 46 -12.33 -1.54 -0.83
C THR A 46 -12.55 -0.76 -2.12
N ARG A 47 -11.85 -1.15 -3.20
CA ARG A 47 -12.06 -0.58 -4.54
C ARG A 47 -13.49 -0.70 -5.07
N ARG A 48 -14.27 -1.67 -4.57
CA ARG A 48 -15.69 -1.84 -4.95
C ARG A 48 -16.56 -0.80 -4.26
N GLU A 49 -16.34 -0.58 -2.97
CA GLU A 49 -17.06 0.41 -2.17
C GLU A 49 -16.75 1.83 -2.63
N GLU A 50 -15.49 2.13 -2.91
CA GLU A 50 -15.08 3.42 -3.48
C GLU A 50 -15.78 3.70 -4.82
N ARG A 51 -15.85 2.70 -5.71
CA ARG A 51 -16.62 2.82 -6.96
C ARG A 51 -18.11 3.03 -6.72
N SER A 52 -18.68 2.40 -5.70
CA SER A 52 -20.09 2.58 -5.32
C SER A 52 -20.37 4.03 -4.91
N LEU A 53 -19.51 4.60 -4.05
CA LEU A 53 -19.57 6.01 -3.65
C LEU A 53 -19.49 6.95 -4.85
N TRP A 54 -18.52 6.73 -5.74
CA TRP A 54 -18.36 7.54 -6.95
C TRP A 54 -19.57 7.47 -7.89
N ARG A 55 -20.18 6.29 -8.03
CA ARG A 55 -21.40 6.12 -8.84
C ARG A 55 -22.56 6.92 -8.26
N GLN A 56 -22.74 6.88 -6.94
CA GLN A 56 -23.82 7.62 -6.30
C GLN A 56 -23.58 9.14 -6.34
N ALA A 57 -22.35 9.57 -6.08
CA ALA A 57 -21.94 10.98 -6.21
C ALA A 57 -22.25 11.56 -7.59
N ARG A 58 -22.05 10.76 -8.65
CA ARG A 58 -22.31 11.18 -10.03
C ARG A 58 -23.78 11.20 -10.40
N LYS A 59 -24.64 10.43 -9.73
CA LYS A 59 -26.09 10.44 -9.98
C LYS A 59 -26.74 11.70 -9.42
N SER A 60 -26.29 12.17 -8.25
CA SER A 60 -26.86 13.32 -7.56
C SER A 60 -25.77 14.38 -7.30
N ALA A 61 -25.75 15.42 -8.14
CA ALA A 61 -24.72 16.47 -8.10
C ALA A 61 -24.67 17.28 -6.78
N LYS A 62 -25.74 17.25 -5.96
CA LYS A 62 -25.85 17.99 -4.69
C LYS A 62 -26.33 17.12 -3.53
N ILE A 63 -25.74 15.95 -3.35
CA ILE A 63 -26.04 15.08 -2.21
C ILE A 63 -25.12 15.36 -1.01
N GLN A 64 -25.66 15.30 0.21
CA GLN A 64 -24.81 15.37 1.40
C GLN A 64 -24.03 14.06 1.59
N TYR A 65 -22.79 14.14 2.09
CA TYR A 65 -21.95 12.95 2.31
C TYR A 65 -22.61 11.90 3.22
N ARG A 66 -23.41 12.33 4.21
CA ARG A 66 -24.14 11.41 5.10
C ARG A 66 -25.18 10.58 4.36
N GLU A 67 -25.88 11.20 3.41
CA GLU A 67 -26.91 10.54 2.59
C GLU A 67 -26.24 9.64 1.55
N LEU A 68 -25.16 10.11 0.93
CA LEU A 68 -24.37 9.33 -0.02
C LEU A 68 -23.81 8.04 0.60
N ILE A 69 -23.40 8.07 1.87
CA ILE A 69 -22.96 6.88 2.62
C ILE A 69 -24.11 5.87 2.81
N LYS A 70 -25.34 6.34 3.02
CA LYS A 70 -26.52 5.47 3.18
C LYS A 70 -26.94 4.82 1.87
N GLU A 71 -26.85 5.56 0.78
CA GLU A 71 -27.23 5.08 -0.56
C GLU A 71 -26.16 4.18 -1.18
N ALA A 72 -24.90 4.34 -0.80
CA ALA A 72 -23.82 3.48 -1.28
C ALA A 72 -23.89 2.10 -0.62
N SER A 73 -23.73 1.05 -1.43
CA SER A 73 -23.59 -0.32 -0.93
C SER A 73 -22.21 -0.53 -0.27
N LEU A 74 -22.10 -0.15 1.01
CA LEU A 74 -20.90 -0.31 1.84
C LEU A 74 -21.05 -1.51 2.79
N SER A 75 -19.95 -2.21 3.08
CA SER A 75 -19.96 -3.34 4.03
C SER A 75 -20.00 -2.89 5.49
N LYS A 76 -19.58 -1.66 5.77
CA LYS A 76 -19.46 -1.08 7.12
C LYS A 76 -19.84 0.39 7.07
N THR A 77 -20.35 0.90 8.19
CA THR A 77 -20.60 2.32 8.37
C THR A 77 -19.27 3.09 8.44
N ILE A 78 -19.09 4.05 7.53
CA ILE A 78 -17.91 4.92 7.50
C ILE A 78 -18.26 6.33 7.98
N CYS A 79 -17.26 7.07 8.45
CA CYS A 79 -17.45 8.48 8.79
C CYS A 79 -17.47 9.37 7.54
N HIS A 80 -18.13 10.53 7.62
CA HIS A 80 -18.21 11.48 6.50
C HIS A 80 -16.83 11.91 5.97
N LYS A 81 -15.83 12.02 6.85
CA LYS A 81 -14.46 12.38 6.46
C LYS A 81 -13.81 11.32 5.55
N THR A 82 -14.12 10.04 5.76
CA THR A 82 -13.62 8.95 4.91
C THR A 82 -14.26 9.04 3.53
N ALA A 83 -15.57 9.28 3.44
CA ALA A 83 -16.25 9.50 2.15
C ALA A 83 -15.69 10.73 1.42
N TYR A 84 -15.48 11.84 2.14
CA TYR A 84 -14.86 13.05 1.57
C TYR A 84 -13.46 12.76 1.00
N ARG A 85 -12.60 12.05 1.75
CA ARG A 85 -11.25 11.69 1.29
C ARG A 85 -11.25 10.76 0.08
N ALA A 86 -12.26 9.89 -0.05
CA ALA A 86 -12.38 8.97 -1.18
C ALA A 86 -12.90 9.64 -2.46
N LEU A 87 -13.63 10.77 -2.32
CA LEU A 87 -14.21 11.53 -3.42
C LEU A 87 -13.40 12.79 -3.79
N LYS A 88 -12.31 13.06 -3.07
CA LYS A 88 -11.36 14.14 -3.37
C LYS A 88 -10.36 13.66 -4.41
#